data_AF-A0A1Z9H6G8-F1
#
_entry.id   AF-A0A1Z9H6G8-F1
#
_cell.length_a   1.000
_cell.length_b   1.000
_cell.length_c   1.000
_cell.angle_alpha   90.00
_cell.angle_beta   90.00
_cell.angle_gamma   90.00
#
_symmetry.space_group_name_H-M   'P 1'
#
loop_
_entity.id
_entity.type
_entity.pdbx_description
1 polymer ?
#
loop_
_entity_poly.entity_id
_entity_poly.type
_entity_poly.pdbx_seq_one_letter_code
_entity_poly.pdbx_strand_id
1 'polypeptide(L)'
;MEEISKEIFNILKGKKYKIKLYDTNGQSVTDPELATRFYAYDQDLMITIRTKGTDIEVLAQGGQDYDFTSNQDLLNILKKVAHKNLGEFTVRKFNKKIEPKDFVAEGFGPAFGSTKTSYRQFPNATKLIIKHTKTVDEEVKGSRSRNIHSLFIENSQGEKFKFPFKYMSGAKAMTTHVSNGGTPYDEKGTSILAMCEEIADLNKFLRHVKTNKLVNETNEDIVNAVKTKYSNLKHSIDNLSTQRGYSSFEVNEEKDEKGVDIQDKFLYNTFTKEDFAKVLDRVGIIVAEADKMAELRRENLQRIVDIINRKEDLGITYDVNDPDHPNNEDPVKYSGAMGEYAKMVAMISFLGDNTKNDGLSNGLAQMSSDFGDMNPKEQKFVVKIVKYLRNNSKVTGRKKQESAIESIVEANIYKKIA
;
A
#
# COMPACT_ATOMS: atom_id res chain seq x y z
N MET A 1 14.09 -10.71 -38.75
CA MET A 1 14.11 -9.28 -38.36
C MET A 1 14.41 -8.40 -39.56
N GLU A 2 15.43 -8.74 -40.36
CA GLU A 2 15.81 -8.02 -41.59
C GLU A 2 14.62 -7.87 -42.58
N GLU A 3 13.83 -8.93 -42.76
CA GLU A 3 12.68 -8.94 -43.69
C GLU A 3 11.53 -8.00 -43.26
N ILE A 4 11.20 -7.93 -41.95
CA ILE A 4 10.11 -7.09 -41.44
C ILE A 4 10.50 -5.59 -41.47
N SER A 5 11.77 -5.27 -41.17
CA SER A 5 12.27 -3.90 -41.22
C SER A 5 12.23 -3.33 -42.65
N LYS A 6 12.60 -4.14 -43.64
CA LYS A 6 12.52 -3.79 -45.06
C LYS A 6 11.07 -3.64 -45.55
N GLU A 7 10.17 -4.53 -45.12
CA GLU A 7 8.75 -4.47 -45.46
C GLU A 7 8.10 -3.17 -44.91
N ILE A 8 8.36 -2.84 -43.64
CA ILE A 8 7.88 -1.59 -43.02
C ILE A 8 8.44 -0.35 -43.73
N PHE A 9 9.74 -0.34 -44.06
CA PHE A 9 10.34 0.75 -44.81
C PHE A 9 9.66 0.99 -46.16
N ASN A 10 9.42 -0.08 -46.93
CA ASN A 10 8.78 -0.01 -48.23
C ASN A 10 7.34 0.50 -48.15
N ILE A 11 6.59 0.09 -47.11
CA ILE A 11 5.22 0.59 -46.87
C ILE A 11 5.21 2.10 -46.63
N LEU A 12 6.10 2.57 -45.75
CA LEU A 12 6.17 3.99 -45.42
C LEU A 12 6.66 4.82 -46.61
N LYS A 13 7.62 4.31 -47.40
CA LYS A 13 8.05 4.94 -48.66
C LYS A 13 6.96 4.95 -49.73
N GLY A 14 6.17 3.90 -49.84
CA GLY A 14 5.03 3.82 -50.76
C GLY A 14 3.97 4.88 -50.49
N LYS A 15 3.82 5.32 -49.22
CA LYS A 15 2.98 6.46 -48.82
C LYS A 15 3.65 7.83 -49.02
N LYS A 16 4.87 7.86 -49.59
CA LYS A 16 5.67 9.07 -49.85
C LYS A 16 6.09 9.83 -48.59
N TYR A 17 6.15 9.17 -47.44
CA TYR A 17 6.60 9.80 -46.19
C TYR A 17 8.10 10.05 -46.21
N LYS A 18 8.52 11.11 -45.51
CA LYS A 18 9.94 11.44 -45.32
C LYS A 18 10.42 10.78 -44.04
N ILE A 19 11.27 9.76 -44.20
CA ILE A 19 11.64 8.84 -43.11
C ILE A 19 13.11 9.01 -42.75
N LYS A 20 13.41 9.04 -41.46
CA LYS A 20 14.75 8.82 -40.89
C LYS A 20 14.78 7.47 -40.16
N LEU A 21 15.90 6.76 -40.27
CA LEU A 21 16.05 5.42 -39.72
C LEU A 21 17.01 5.42 -38.54
N TYR A 22 16.70 4.63 -37.51
CA TYR A 22 17.56 4.45 -36.35
C TYR A 22 17.66 2.99 -35.95
N ASP A 23 18.82 2.60 -35.42
CA ASP A 23 19.06 1.30 -34.81
C ASP A 23 18.47 1.20 -33.39
N THR A 24 18.69 0.06 -32.72
CA THR A 24 18.22 -0.17 -31.34
C THR A 24 18.81 0.81 -30.33
N ASN A 25 20.04 1.27 -30.59
CA ASN A 25 20.80 2.18 -29.75
C ASN A 25 20.46 3.66 -30.02
N GLY A 26 19.59 3.93 -31.00
CA GLY A 26 19.20 5.28 -31.40
C GLY A 26 20.20 5.96 -32.34
N GLN A 27 21.16 5.23 -32.91
CA GLN A 27 22.07 5.75 -33.92
C GLN A 27 21.40 5.79 -35.29
N SER A 28 21.65 6.84 -36.06
CA SER A 28 21.09 6.97 -37.40
C SER A 28 21.71 5.93 -38.34
N VAL A 29 20.87 5.19 -39.05
CA VAL A 29 21.29 4.21 -40.07
C VAL A 29 20.75 4.60 -41.43
N THR A 30 21.38 4.12 -42.50
CA THR A 30 20.91 4.30 -43.88
C THR A 30 20.32 3.02 -44.47
N ASP A 31 20.75 1.86 -43.94
CA ASP A 31 20.23 0.56 -44.32
C ASP A 31 18.92 0.25 -43.56
N PRO A 32 17.80 0.04 -44.26
CA PRO A 32 16.53 -0.37 -43.65
C PRO A 32 16.60 -1.69 -42.89
N GLU A 33 17.49 -2.62 -43.25
CA GLU A 33 17.57 -3.94 -42.60
C GLU A 33 18.17 -3.84 -41.18
N LEU A 34 19.01 -2.84 -40.94
CA LEU A 34 19.59 -2.53 -39.62
C LEU A 34 18.69 -1.61 -38.78
N ALA A 35 17.62 -1.07 -39.36
CA ALA A 35 16.73 -0.15 -38.68
C ALA A 35 15.72 -0.89 -37.79
N THR A 36 15.59 -0.42 -36.55
CA THR A 36 14.50 -0.82 -35.65
C THR A 36 13.52 0.31 -35.38
N ARG A 37 13.83 1.54 -35.80
CA ARG A 37 12.94 2.70 -35.66
C ARG A 37 12.88 3.49 -36.96
N PHE A 38 11.67 3.81 -37.39
CA PHE A 38 11.35 4.53 -38.63
C PHE A 38 10.58 5.79 -38.25
N TYR A 39 11.23 6.94 -38.33
CA TYR A 39 10.62 8.22 -37.98
C TYR A 39 10.19 8.98 -39.24
N ALA A 40 8.89 9.01 -39.49
CA ALA A 40 8.24 9.82 -40.52
C ALA A 40 7.99 11.23 -39.97
N TYR A 41 9.00 12.09 -40.10
CA TYR A 41 9.04 13.40 -39.44
C TYR A 41 8.10 14.44 -40.05
N ASP A 42 7.66 14.22 -41.28
CA ASP A 42 6.65 15.02 -41.96
C ASP A 42 5.22 14.63 -41.56
N GLN A 43 5.05 13.50 -40.89
CA GLN A 43 3.76 12.97 -40.44
C GLN A 43 3.65 12.89 -38.92
N ASP A 44 4.69 13.28 -38.19
CA ASP A 44 4.74 13.15 -36.73
C ASP A 44 4.48 11.69 -36.28
N LEU A 45 5.04 10.72 -37.01
CA LEU A 45 4.83 9.28 -36.80
C LEU A 45 6.16 8.56 -36.62
N MET A 46 6.25 7.69 -35.61
CA MET A 46 7.36 6.77 -35.41
C MET A 46 6.89 5.33 -35.36
N ILE A 47 7.49 4.47 -36.18
CA ILE A 47 7.30 3.02 -36.12
C ILE A 47 8.53 2.40 -35.46
N THR A 48 8.35 1.61 -34.41
CA THR A 48 9.42 0.90 -33.71
C THR A 48 9.19 -0.59 -33.76
N ILE A 49 10.20 -1.36 -34.16
CA ILE A 49 10.23 -2.81 -34.07
C ILE A 49 10.95 -3.16 -32.77
N ARG A 50 10.31 -3.96 -31.93
CA ARG A 50 10.87 -4.49 -30.69
C ARG A 50 10.93 -5.99 -30.79
N THR A 51 12.04 -6.58 -30.38
CA THR A 51 12.21 -8.03 -30.37
C THR A 51 12.70 -8.49 -29.01
N LYS A 52 12.08 -9.51 -28.44
CA LYS A 52 12.52 -10.17 -27.20
C LYS A 52 12.43 -11.69 -27.38
N GLY A 53 13.57 -12.33 -27.66
CA GLY A 53 13.58 -13.75 -28.02
C GLY A 53 12.90 -13.96 -29.37
N THR A 54 11.83 -14.77 -29.40
CA THR A 54 11.01 -15.02 -30.59
C THR A 54 9.88 -14.02 -30.78
N ASP A 55 9.56 -13.22 -29.77
CA ASP A 55 8.43 -12.29 -29.82
C ASP A 55 8.82 -11.01 -30.55
N ILE A 56 8.01 -10.65 -31.55
CA ILE A 56 8.15 -9.43 -32.34
C ILE A 56 6.99 -8.50 -32.00
N GLU A 57 7.28 -7.22 -31.85
CA GLU A 57 6.27 -6.18 -31.74
C GLU A 57 6.57 -5.04 -32.72
N VAL A 58 5.54 -4.60 -33.43
CA VAL A 58 5.54 -3.38 -34.23
C VAL A 58 4.70 -2.32 -33.53
N LEU A 59 5.36 -1.26 -33.07
CA LEU A 59 4.77 -0.16 -32.33
C LEU A 59 4.66 1.09 -33.21
N ALA A 60 3.44 1.52 -33.53
CA ALA A 60 3.15 2.79 -34.21
C ALA A 60 2.86 3.90 -33.19
N GLN A 61 3.59 5.01 -33.27
CA GLN A 61 3.54 6.12 -32.33
C GLN A 61 3.27 7.40 -33.09
N GLY A 62 2.06 7.93 -33.03
CA GLY A 62 1.72 9.23 -33.61
C GLY A 62 1.79 10.33 -32.56
N GLY A 63 2.38 11.46 -32.91
CA GLY A 63 2.37 12.67 -32.10
C GLY A 63 1.07 13.48 -32.27
N GLN A 64 1.14 14.75 -31.87
CA GLN A 64 0.01 15.67 -31.87
C GLN A 64 -0.57 15.86 -33.27
N ASP A 65 0.29 15.92 -34.29
CA ASP A 65 -0.08 16.28 -35.65
C ASP A 65 -0.49 15.05 -36.48
N TYR A 66 -0.35 13.83 -35.95
CA TYR A 66 -0.70 12.61 -36.66
C TYR A 66 -2.21 12.32 -36.63
N ASP A 67 -2.82 12.29 -37.81
CA ASP A 67 -4.22 11.89 -37.97
C ASP A 67 -4.37 10.37 -38.14
N PHE A 68 -4.77 9.71 -37.06
CA PHE A 68 -5.04 8.27 -37.03
C PHE A 68 -6.26 7.86 -37.86
N THR A 69 -7.23 8.75 -38.07
CA THR A 69 -8.46 8.45 -38.81
C THR A 69 -8.16 8.38 -40.30
N SER A 70 -7.46 9.39 -40.81
CA SER A 70 -7.05 9.44 -42.22
C SER A 70 -6.00 8.37 -42.59
N ASN A 71 -5.28 7.84 -41.59
CA ASN A 71 -4.22 6.84 -41.79
C ASN A 71 -4.59 5.41 -41.33
N GLN A 72 -5.87 5.10 -41.15
CA GLN A 72 -6.31 3.76 -40.73
C GLN A 72 -5.82 2.65 -41.67
N ASP A 73 -5.82 2.87 -42.98
CA ASP A 73 -5.35 1.89 -43.95
C ASP A 73 -3.87 1.55 -43.78
N LEU A 74 -3.04 2.56 -43.50
CA LEU A 74 -1.62 2.37 -43.22
C LEU A 74 -1.43 1.52 -41.95
N LEU A 75 -2.15 1.86 -40.88
CA LEU A 75 -2.08 1.13 -39.60
C LEU A 75 -2.56 -0.31 -39.77
N ASN A 76 -3.59 -0.55 -40.59
CA ASN A 76 -4.07 -1.90 -40.92
C ASN A 76 -3.03 -2.70 -41.72
N ILE A 77 -2.31 -2.07 -42.64
CA ILE A 77 -1.21 -2.72 -43.38
C ILE A 77 -0.06 -3.08 -42.42
N LEU A 78 0.37 -2.15 -41.56
CA LEU A 78 1.42 -2.39 -40.56
C LEU A 78 1.01 -3.50 -39.57
N LYS A 79 -0.27 -3.54 -39.18
CA LYS A 79 -0.83 -4.63 -38.36
C LYS A 79 -0.74 -5.99 -39.06
N LYS A 80 -1.06 -6.06 -40.34
CA LYS A 80 -0.94 -7.30 -41.13
C LYS A 80 0.51 -7.75 -41.21
N VAL A 81 1.46 -6.83 -41.40
CA VAL A 81 2.90 -7.14 -41.41
C VAL A 81 3.36 -7.69 -40.06
N ALA A 82 2.94 -7.08 -38.95
CA ALA A 82 3.24 -7.59 -37.62
C ALA A 82 2.72 -9.03 -37.44
N HIS A 83 1.43 -9.26 -37.74
CA HIS A 83 0.79 -10.57 -37.58
C HIS A 83 1.37 -11.65 -38.51
N LYS A 84 1.74 -11.30 -39.75
CA LYS A 84 2.42 -12.21 -40.70
C LYS A 84 3.73 -12.75 -40.12
N ASN A 85 4.41 -11.93 -39.32
CA ASN A 85 5.65 -12.28 -38.63
C ASN A 85 5.41 -12.80 -37.20
N LEU A 86 4.20 -13.30 -36.89
CA LEU A 86 3.79 -13.76 -35.56
C LEU A 86 3.97 -12.72 -34.44
N GLY A 87 4.00 -11.44 -34.80
CA GLY A 87 4.21 -10.33 -33.88
C GLY A 87 2.96 -9.56 -33.52
N GLU A 88 3.04 -8.82 -32.40
CA GLU A 88 1.97 -7.92 -31.95
C GLU A 88 2.06 -6.55 -32.64
N PHE A 89 0.91 -5.90 -32.83
CA PHE A 89 0.83 -4.53 -33.33
C PHE A 89 0.19 -3.60 -32.30
N THR A 90 0.91 -2.54 -31.93
CA THR A 90 0.46 -1.57 -30.94
C THR A 90 0.44 -0.17 -31.53
N VAL A 91 -0.58 0.61 -31.19
CA VAL A 91 -0.72 2.02 -31.58
C VAL A 91 -0.73 2.90 -30.33
N ARG A 92 0.06 3.98 -30.33
CA ARG A 92 0.11 5.00 -29.26
C ARG A 92 -0.05 6.39 -29.86
N LYS A 93 -0.76 7.26 -29.14
CA LYS A 93 -0.92 8.68 -29.46
C LYS A 93 -0.28 9.54 -28.38
N PHE A 94 0.42 10.59 -28.76
CA PHE A 94 0.98 11.60 -27.87
C PHE A 94 0.32 12.97 -28.16
N ASN A 95 0.11 13.79 -27.14
CA ASN A 95 -0.43 15.15 -27.29
C ASN A 95 0.67 16.21 -27.52
N LYS A 96 1.87 15.76 -27.89
CA LYS A 96 2.98 16.62 -28.31
C LYS A 96 3.54 16.11 -29.62
N LYS A 97 4.23 16.99 -30.35
CA LYS A 97 5.08 16.59 -31.45
C LYS A 97 6.18 15.66 -30.93
N ILE A 98 6.37 14.53 -31.61
CA ILE A 98 7.32 13.51 -31.17
C ILE A 98 8.69 13.76 -31.80
N GLU A 99 9.75 13.66 -31.00
CA GLU A 99 11.12 13.76 -31.51
C GLU A 99 11.90 12.46 -31.23
N PRO A 100 12.88 12.09 -32.07
CA PRO A 100 13.67 10.87 -31.87
C PRO A 100 14.30 10.75 -30.46
N LYS A 101 14.65 11.88 -29.84
CA LYS A 101 15.25 11.95 -28.50
C LYS A 101 14.31 11.50 -27.38
N ASP A 102 12.99 11.61 -27.57
CA ASP A 102 11.97 11.23 -26.56
C ASP A 102 11.92 9.72 -26.28
N PHE A 103 12.65 8.92 -27.05
CA PHE A 103 12.58 7.46 -27.02
C PHE A 103 13.95 6.81 -26.76
N VAL A 104 14.93 7.58 -26.27
CA VAL A 104 16.28 7.14 -25.90
C VAL A 104 16.49 7.39 -24.40
N ALA A 105 15.99 6.48 -23.54
CA ALA A 105 16.39 6.42 -22.13
C ALA A 105 16.13 5.04 -21.49
N GLU A 106 17.14 4.57 -20.76
CA GLU A 106 17.31 3.30 -20.05
C GLU A 106 16.39 3.10 -18.83
N GLY A 107 16.22 1.83 -18.42
CA GLY A 107 15.88 1.45 -17.04
C GLY A 107 14.38 1.29 -16.73
N PHE A 108 13.94 0.03 -16.56
CA PHE A 108 12.59 -0.39 -16.18
C PHE A 108 11.45 0.01 -17.14
N GLY A 109 11.00 -0.93 -17.97
CA GLY A 109 9.94 -0.67 -18.94
C GLY A 109 8.61 -0.24 -18.28
N PRO A 110 7.99 0.89 -18.69
CA PRO A 110 6.64 1.25 -18.28
C PRO A 110 5.63 0.21 -18.79
N ALA A 111 4.49 0.10 -18.09
CA ALA A 111 3.44 -0.85 -18.42
C ALA A 111 3.05 -0.74 -19.91
N PHE A 112 3.06 -1.86 -20.63
CA PHE A 112 2.87 -1.94 -22.08
C PHE A 112 1.46 -2.47 -22.42
N GLY A 113 0.87 -2.22 -23.60
CA GLY A 113 -0.36 -2.91 -24.04
C GLY A 113 -1.34 -2.09 -24.91
N SER A 114 -2.43 -2.74 -25.35
CA SER A 114 -3.53 -2.19 -26.17
C SER A 114 -4.34 -1.11 -25.44
N THR A 115 -5.19 -0.35 -26.17
CA THR A 115 -6.04 0.73 -25.64
C THR A 115 -6.84 0.34 -24.39
N LYS A 116 -7.19 -0.95 -24.22
CA LYS A 116 -7.93 -1.48 -23.06
C LYS A 116 -7.20 -2.57 -22.28
N THR A 117 -5.94 -2.88 -22.61
CA THR A 117 -5.19 -3.94 -21.92
C THR A 117 -3.82 -3.42 -21.56
N SER A 118 -3.43 -3.60 -20.31
CA SER A 118 -2.08 -3.28 -19.83
C SER A 118 -1.40 -4.53 -19.33
N TYR A 119 -0.09 -4.57 -19.52
CA TYR A 119 0.81 -5.62 -19.09
C TYR A 119 1.84 -5.02 -18.16
N ARG A 120 2.10 -5.71 -17.05
CA ARG A 120 3.22 -5.41 -16.17
C ARG A 120 4.06 -6.66 -16.04
N GLN A 121 5.32 -6.58 -16.47
CA GLN A 121 6.28 -7.67 -16.33
C GLN A 121 6.81 -7.71 -14.89
N PHE A 122 6.96 -8.92 -14.38
CA PHE A 122 7.60 -9.24 -13.11
C PHE A 122 8.83 -10.12 -13.39
N PRO A 123 9.68 -10.40 -12.38
CA PRO A 123 10.77 -11.37 -12.52
C PRO A 123 10.28 -12.74 -12.99
N ASN A 124 11.22 -13.57 -13.48
CA ASN A 124 10.96 -14.95 -13.90
C ASN A 124 9.86 -15.10 -14.95
N ALA A 125 9.82 -14.19 -15.94
CA ALA A 125 8.85 -14.20 -17.04
C ALA A 125 7.37 -14.18 -16.63
N THR A 126 7.06 -13.87 -15.37
CA THR A 126 5.68 -13.76 -14.88
C THR A 126 5.11 -12.39 -15.29
N LYS A 127 3.84 -12.33 -15.66
CA LYS A 127 3.19 -11.06 -16.03
C LYS A 127 1.80 -10.89 -15.44
N LEU A 128 1.52 -9.65 -15.04
CA LEU A 128 0.19 -9.20 -14.65
C LEU A 128 -0.47 -8.53 -15.86
N ILE A 129 -1.59 -9.09 -16.27
CA ILE A 129 -2.42 -8.62 -17.38
C ILE A 129 -3.65 -7.93 -16.80
N ILE A 130 -3.83 -6.66 -17.12
CA ILE A 130 -4.88 -5.80 -16.61
C ILE A 130 -5.79 -5.45 -17.78
N LYS A 131 -7.04 -5.92 -17.76
CA LYS A 131 -8.05 -5.45 -18.71
C LYS A 131 -8.81 -4.28 -18.09
N HIS A 132 -9.01 -3.22 -18.85
CA HIS A 132 -9.69 -2.00 -18.45
C HIS A 132 -11.09 -1.92 -19.07
N THR A 133 -12.03 -1.33 -18.35
CA THR A 133 -13.37 -1.02 -18.87
C THR A 133 -13.34 0.15 -19.86
N LYS A 134 -12.49 1.14 -19.57
CA LYS A 134 -12.27 2.35 -20.38
C LYS A 134 -10.90 2.30 -21.06
N THR A 135 -10.74 3.13 -22.09
CA THR A 135 -9.44 3.33 -22.74
C THR A 135 -8.44 3.91 -21.75
N VAL A 136 -7.21 3.42 -21.80
CA VAL A 136 -6.11 3.89 -20.96
C VAL A 136 -5.55 5.18 -21.54
N ASP A 137 -5.70 6.27 -20.78
CA ASP A 137 -5.07 7.56 -21.03
C ASP A 137 -3.84 7.71 -20.12
N GLU A 138 -2.64 7.95 -20.68
CA GLU A 138 -1.40 8.05 -19.90
C GLU A 138 -1.24 9.41 -19.19
N GLU A 139 -1.94 10.45 -19.63
CA GLU A 139 -1.86 11.77 -19.00
C GLU A 139 -2.61 11.81 -17.67
N VAL A 140 -3.64 10.96 -17.53
CA VAL A 140 -4.45 10.86 -16.32
C VAL A 140 -3.79 9.91 -15.33
N LYS A 141 -3.22 10.47 -14.25
CA LYS A 141 -2.67 9.69 -13.14
C LYS A 141 -3.69 8.68 -12.60
N GLY A 142 -3.31 7.40 -12.62
CA GLY A 142 -4.14 6.30 -12.13
C GLY A 142 -5.15 5.76 -13.15
N SER A 143 -5.09 6.17 -14.41
CA SER A 143 -5.86 5.60 -15.52
C SER A 143 -5.81 4.06 -15.56
N ARG A 144 -4.62 3.49 -15.33
CA ARG A 144 -4.37 2.04 -15.29
C ARG A 144 -4.82 1.34 -14.00
N SER A 145 -5.31 2.07 -13.00
CA SER A 145 -5.75 1.48 -11.71
C SER A 145 -7.21 1.76 -11.35
N ARG A 146 -7.86 2.77 -11.97
CA ARG A 146 -9.22 3.22 -11.60
C ARG A 146 -10.37 2.56 -12.39
N ASN A 147 -10.09 1.93 -13.53
CA ASN A 147 -11.11 1.36 -14.43
C ASN A 147 -10.86 -0.12 -14.74
N ILE A 148 -10.51 -0.91 -13.72
CA ILE A 148 -10.17 -2.32 -13.89
C ILE A 148 -11.43 -3.14 -14.20
N HIS A 149 -11.45 -3.80 -15.36
CA HIS A 149 -12.46 -4.79 -15.70
C HIS A 149 -12.12 -6.15 -15.07
N SER A 150 -10.89 -6.63 -15.30
CA SER A 150 -10.42 -7.92 -14.79
C SER A 150 -8.89 -7.95 -14.74
N LEU A 151 -8.35 -8.71 -13.79
CA LEU A 151 -6.92 -8.92 -13.60
C LEU A 151 -6.61 -10.40 -13.88
N PHE A 152 -5.55 -10.65 -14.63
CA PHE A 152 -5.04 -12.00 -14.86
C PHE A 152 -3.55 -12.03 -14.58
N ILE A 153 -3.09 -13.18 -14.11
CA ILE A 153 -1.69 -13.41 -13.82
C ILE A 153 -1.28 -14.60 -14.68
N GLU A 154 -0.14 -14.46 -15.33
CA GLU A 154 0.43 -15.50 -16.17
C GLU A 154 1.80 -15.87 -15.63
N ASN A 155 2.01 -17.17 -15.39
CA ASN A 155 3.26 -17.70 -14.86
C ASN A 155 4.32 -17.85 -15.96
N SER A 156 5.52 -18.29 -15.58
CA SER A 156 6.65 -18.52 -16.51
C SER A 156 6.37 -19.59 -17.57
N GLN A 157 5.42 -20.49 -17.33
CA GLN A 157 5.01 -21.56 -18.25
C GLN A 157 3.89 -21.12 -19.21
N GLY A 158 3.39 -19.89 -19.09
CA GLY A 158 2.32 -19.36 -19.91
C GLY A 158 0.91 -19.71 -19.41
N GLU A 159 0.77 -20.39 -18.27
CA GLU A 159 -0.52 -20.65 -17.66
C GLU A 159 -1.10 -19.36 -17.09
N LYS A 160 -2.37 -19.13 -17.37
CA LYS A 160 -3.05 -17.88 -17.04
C LYS A 160 -4.23 -18.12 -16.12
N PHE A 161 -4.21 -17.44 -14.98
CA PHE A 161 -5.30 -17.47 -14.02
C PHE A 161 -5.92 -16.09 -13.82
N LYS A 162 -7.23 -16.07 -13.57
CA LYS A 162 -7.98 -14.84 -13.30
C LYS A 162 -7.93 -14.54 -11.81
N PHE A 163 -7.51 -13.35 -11.44
CA PHE A 163 -7.55 -12.90 -10.04
C PHE A 163 -9.00 -12.55 -9.67
N PRO A 164 -9.53 -13.06 -8.54
CA PRO A 164 -10.97 -13.00 -8.23
C PRO A 164 -11.47 -11.58 -7.92
N PHE A 165 -10.60 -10.73 -7.36
CA PHE A 165 -10.96 -9.38 -6.93
C PHE A 165 -10.50 -8.31 -7.93
N LYS A 166 -11.20 -7.18 -8.00
CA LYS A 166 -10.75 -6.00 -8.77
C LYS A 166 -9.78 -5.14 -7.93
N TYR A 167 -8.76 -5.77 -7.36
CA TYR A 167 -7.81 -5.13 -6.45
C TYR A 167 -6.39 -5.23 -6.99
N MET A 168 -5.85 -4.10 -7.48
CA MET A 168 -4.56 -4.05 -8.14
C MET A 168 -3.41 -4.48 -7.23
N SER A 169 -3.36 -4.02 -5.98
CA SER A 169 -2.28 -4.37 -5.07
C SER A 169 -2.31 -5.85 -4.71
N GLY A 170 -3.49 -6.42 -4.45
CA GLY A 170 -3.66 -7.86 -4.24
C GLY A 170 -3.17 -8.68 -5.44
N ALA A 171 -3.54 -8.28 -6.66
CA ALA A 171 -3.06 -8.97 -7.86
C ALA A 171 -1.54 -8.84 -8.03
N LYS A 172 -0.94 -7.70 -7.68
CA LYS A 172 0.53 -7.55 -7.69
C LYS A 172 1.19 -8.46 -6.66
N ALA A 173 0.67 -8.53 -5.43
CA ALA A 173 1.17 -9.42 -4.38
C ALA A 173 1.13 -10.89 -4.82
N MET A 174 0.00 -11.32 -5.38
CA MET A 174 -0.16 -12.66 -5.95
C MET A 174 0.79 -12.90 -7.14
N THR A 175 1.01 -11.89 -7.99
CA THR A 175 1.98 -12.00 -9.09
C THR A 175 3.41 -12.15 -8.58
N THR A 176 3.79 -11.40 -7.53
CA THR A 176 5.08 -11.54 -6.85
C THR A 176 5.22 -12.95 -6.27
N HIS A 177 4.19 -13.46 -5.61
CA HIS A 177 4.16 -14.82 -5.09
C HIS A 177 4.38 -15.89 -6.18
N VAL A 178 3.64 -15.81 -7.29
CA VAL A 178 3.82 -16.73 -8.44
C VAL A 178 5.18 -16.57 -9.11
N SER A 179 5.71 -15.34 -9.20
CA SER A 179 7.06 -15.11 -9.73
C SER A 179 8.16 -15.75 -8.87
N ASN A 180 7.88 -16.00 -7.57
CA ASN A 180 8.75 -16.72 -6.65
C ASN A 180 8.52 -18.24 -6.66
N GLY A 181 7.74 -18.76 -7.61
CA GLY A 181 7.48 -20.19 -7.78
C GLY A 181 6.28 -20.73 -6.99
N GLY A 182 5.52 -19.86 -6.33
CA GLY A 182 4.27 -20.24 -5.65
C GLY A 182 3.08 -20.40 -6.59
N THR A 183 1.95 -20.85 -6.05
CA THR A 183 0.69 -20.97 -6.78
C THR A 183 -0.47 -20.33 -6.01
N PRO A 184 -1.53 -19.86 -6.67
CA PRO A 184 -2.69 -19.29 -5.98
C PRO A 184 -3.39 -20.22 -5.00
N TYR A 185 -3.09 -21.52 -5.06
CA TYR A 185 -3.72 -22.57 -4.27
C TYR A 185 -2.82 -23.10 -3.15
N ASP A 186 -1.59 -22.60 -3.03
CA ASP A 186 -0.74 -22.93 -1.88
C ASP A 186 -1.12 -22.09 -0.64
N GLU A 187 -0.50 -22.36 0.50
CA GLU A 187 -0.80 -21.69 1.77
C GLU A 187 -0.62 -20.16 1.69
N LYS A 188 0.46 -19.68 1.05
CA LYS A 188 0.74 -18.26 0.89
C LYS A 188 -0.22 -17.61 -0.08
N GLY A 189 -0.52 -18.26 -1.21
CA GLY A 189 -1.50 -17.83 -2.19
C GLY A 189 -2.90 -17.70 -1.56
N THR A 190 -3.31 -18.71 -0.81
CA THR A 190 -4.59 -18.74 -0.09
C THR A 190 -4.69 -17.62 0.94
N SER A 191 -3.63 -17.39 1.72
CA SER A 191 -3.56 -16.28 2.68
C SER A 191 -3.66 -14.90 2.00
N ILE A 192 -2.99 -14.69 0.87
CA ILE A 192 -3.11 -13.46 0.07
C ILE A 192 -4.55 -13.26 -0.41
N LEU A 193 -5.22 -14.32 -0.85
CA LEU A 193 -6.61 -14.25 -1.29
C LEU A 193 -7.56 -13.96 -0.12
N ALA A 194 -7.36 -14.58 1.04
CA ALA A 194 -8.13 -14.32 2.26
C ALA A 194 -8.02 -12.86 2.71
N MET A 195 -6.80 -12.30 2.76
CA MET A 195 -6.58 -10.88 3.04
C MET A 195 -7.29 -9.98 2.02
N CYS A 196 -7.29 -10.34 0.73
CA CYS A 196 -8.00 -9.58 -0.29
C CYS A 196 -9.52 -9.64 -0.15
N GLU A 197 -10.05 -10.79 0.26
CA GLU A 197 -11.48 -10.97 0.55
C GLU A 197 -11.90 -10.10 1.73
N GLU A 198 -11.13 -10.14 2.82
CA GLU A 198 -11.38 -9.31 4.00
C GLU A 198 -11.37 -7.82 3.65
N ILE A 199 -10.37 -7.35 2.89
CA ILE A 199 -10.33 -5.96 2.43
C ILE A 199 -11.60 -5.59 1.65
N ALA A 200 -12.14 -6.50 0.84
CA ALA A 200 -13.36 -6.27 0.09
C ALA A 200 -14.59 -6.15 1.00
N ASP A 201 -14.71 -7.02 2.00
CA ASP A 201 -15.79 -7.03 2.99
C ASP A 201 -15.76 -5.78 3.87
N LEU A 202 -14.60 -5.42 4.42
CA LEU A 202 -14.44 -4.21 5.23
C LEU A 202 -14.72 -2.94 4.42
N ASN A 203 -14.28 -2.88 3.17
CA ASN A 203 -14.59 -1.74 2.29
C ASN A 203 -16.10 -1.66 1.99
N LYS A 204 -16.78 -2.80 1.83
CA LYS A 204 -18.23 -2.86 1.64
C LYS A 204 -18.97 -2.33 2.87
N PHE A 205 -18.56 -2.75 4.07
CA PHE A 205 -19.06 -2.21 5.34
C PHE A 205 -18.85 -0.70 5.45
N LEU A 206 -17.60 -0.23 5.32
CA LEU A 206 -17.26 1.19 5.46
C LEU A 206 -18.00 2.07 4.45
N ARG A 207 -18.15 1.59 3.21
CA ARG A 207 -18.93 2.30 2.19
C ARG A 207 -20.40 2.38 2.57
N HIS A 208 -21.00 1.28 3.05
CA HIS A 208 -22.39 1.25 3.47
C HIS A 208 -22.67 2.23 4.62
N VAL A 209 -21.87 2.15 5.69
CA VAL A 209 -21.96 3.05 6.85
C VAL A 209 -21.84 4.51 6.43
N LYS A 210 -20.88 4.83 5.55
CA LYS A 210 -20.67 6.19 5.04
C LYS A 210 -21.83 6.68 4.18
N THR A 211 -22.29 5.88 3.22
CA THR A 211 -23.36 6.26 2.29
C THR A 211 -24.68 6.48 3.03
N ASN A 212 -24.98 5.64 4.03
CA ASN A 212 -26.22 5.71 4.79
C ASN A 212 -26.12 6.56 6.06
N LYS A 213 -24.97 7.21 6.30
CA LYS A 213 -24.72 8.09 7.47
C LYS A 213 -25.05 7.41 8.81
N LEU A 214 -24.61 6.16 8.96
CA LEU A 214 -24.93 5.33 10.13
C LEU A 214 -23.96 5.53 11.31
N VAL A 215 -23.05 6.50 11.21
CA VAL A 215 -22.09 6.81 12.29
C VAL A 215 -22.79 7.67 13.34
N ASN A 216 -22.74 7.22 14.59
CA ASN A 216 -23.20 7.95 15.77
C ASN A 216 -22.17 7.80 16.91
N GLU A 217 -22.42 8.45 18.04
CA GLU A 217 -21.51 8.43 19.19
C GLU A 217 -21.31 7.02 19.79
N THR A 218 -22.26 6.10 19.60
CA THR A 218 -22.19 4.75 20.19
C THR A 218 -21.44 3.74 19.32
N ASN A 219 -21.32 3.99 18.01
CA ASN A 219 -20.69 3.08 17.06
C ASN A 219 -19.46 3.66 16.34
N GLU A 220 -19.06 4.89 16.66
CA GLU A 220 -17.87 5.53 16.10
C GLU A 220 -16.60 4.68 16.32
N ASP A 221 -16.43 4.14 17.53
CA ASP A 221 -15.26 3.32 17.88
C ASP A 221 -15.20 2.03 17.03
N ILE A 222 -16.34 1.41 16.74
CA ILE A 222 -16.43 0.23 15.86
C ILE A 222 -15.97 0.59 14.46
N VAL A 223 -16.49 1.69 13.93
CA VAL A 223 -16.16 2.15 12.58
C VAL A 223 -14.67 2.50 12.49
N ASN A 224 -14.09 3.07 13.54
CA ASN A 224 -12.66 3.38 13.59
C ASN A 224 -11.79 2.13 13.71
N ALA A 225 -12.16 1.15 14.53
CA ALA A 225 -11.48 -0.16 14.59
C ALA A 225 -11.44 -0.84 13.21
N VAL A 226 -12.57 -0.85 12.50
CA VAL A 226 -12.65 -1.38 11.14
C VAL A 226 -11.78 -0.60 10.15
N LYS A 227 -11.77 0.73 10.21
CA LYS A 227 -10.89 1.55 9.36
C LYS A 227 -9.41 1.24 9.59
N THR A 228 -9.00 1.08 10.86
CA THR A 228 -7.62 0.74 11.23
C THR A 228 -7.25 -0.62 10.68
N LYS A 229 -8.06 -1.67 10.92
CA LYS A 229 -7.81 -3.02 10.37
C LYS A 229 -7.75 -3.00 8.84
N TYR A 230 -8.69 -2.31 8.19
CA TYR A 230 -8.71 -2.13 6.74
C TYR A 230 -7.43 -1.47 6.20
N SER A 231 -6.92 -0.43 6.87
CA SER A 231 -5.67 0.23 6.47
C SER A 231 -4.48 -0.71 6.64
N ASN A 232 -4.40 -1.43 7.77
CA ASN A 232 -3.32 -2.36 8.07
C ASN A 232 -3.25 -3.49 7.04
N LEU A 233 -4.39 -4.11 6.70
CA LEU A 233 -4.44 -5.15 5.67
C LEU A 233 -3.99 -4.65 4.30
N LYS A 234 -4.37 -3.43 3.93
CA LYS A 234 -3.89 -2.82 2.68
C LYS A 234 -2.39 -2.60 2.69
N HIS A 235 -1.83 -2.12 3.80
CA HIS A 235 -0.38 -1.97 3.96
C HIS A 235 0.34 -3.32 3.88
N SER A 236 -0.19 -4.37 4.52
CA SER A 236 0.33 -5.73 4.42
C SER A 236 0.36 -6.20 2.97
N ILE A 237 -0.75 -6.09 2.23
CA ILE A 237 -0.81 -6.46 0.80
C ILE A 237 0.16 -5.62 -0.05
N ASP A 238 0.24 -4.31 0.19
CA ASP A 238 1.16 -3.44 -0.55
C ASP A 238 2.62 -3.85 -0.31
N ASN A 239 2.98 -4.22 0.92
CA ASN A 239 4.31 -4.73 1.26
C ASN A 239 4.62 -6.06 0.55
N LEU A 240 3.66 -6.98 0.46
CA LEU A 240 3.79 -8.26 -0.27
C LEU A 240 4.02 -8.09 -1.77
N SER A 241 3.65 -6.94 -2.33
CA SER A 241 3.94 -6.66 -3.73
C SER A 241 5.44 -6.45 -4.00
N THR A 242 6.24 -6.23 -2.94
CA THR A 242 7.70 -6.07 -3.02
C THR A 242 8.41 -7.38 -2.68
N GLN A 243 9.58 -7.62 -3.28
CA GLN A 243 10.37 -8.83 -2.98
C GLN A 243 10.76 -8.91 -1.51
N ARG A 244 11.17 -7.78 -0.91
CA ARG A 244 11.55 -7.71 0.51
C ARG A 244 10.38 -8.05 1.43
N GLY A 245 9.22 -7.42 1.22
CA GLY A 245 8.04 -7.68 2.03
C GLY A 245 7.52 -9.11 1.86
N TYR A 246 7.61 -9.66 0.64
CA TYR A 246 7.24 -11.05 0.36
C TYR A 246 8.16 -12.07 1.05
N SER A 247 9.49 -11.84 1.04
CA SER A 247 10.44 -12.73 1.72
C SER A 247 10.24 -12.78 3.23
N SER A 248 9.84 -11.67 3.85
CA SER A 248 9.54 -11.60 5.29
C SER A 248 8.12 -12.03 5.66
N PHE A 249 7.31 -12.43 4.69
CA PHE A 249 5.93 -12.83 4.96
C PHE A 249 5.83 -14.28 5.38
N GLU A 250 5.29 -14.48 6.57
CA GLU A 250 4.95 -15.77 7.15
C GLU A 250 3.42 -15.90 7.21
N VAL A 251 2.93 -17.09 6.90
CA VAL A 251 1.50 -17.38 6.99
C VAL A 251 1.19 -17.64 8.45
N ASN A 252 0.39 -16.75 9.04
CA ASN A 252 -0.16 -17.00 10.37
C ASN A 252 -1.45 -17.82 10.21
N GLU A 253 -1.61 -18.85 11.03
CA GLU A 253 -2.88 -19.56 11.14
C GLU A 253 -3.95 -18.60 11.65
N GLU A 254 -5.06 -18.46 10.91
CA GLU A 254 -6.24 -17.75 11.41
C GLU A 254 -6.74 -18.53 12.64
N LYS A 255 -6.69 -17.89 13.82
CA LYS A 255 -7.31 -18.46 15.02
C LYS A 255 -8.82 -18.31 14.88
N ASP A 256 -9.56 -19.37 15.22
CA ASP A 256 -11.02 -19.34 15.32
C ASP A 256 -11.44 -18.42 16.48
N GLU A 257 -11.44 -17.12 16.23
CA GLU A 257 -11.88 -16.11 17.19
C GLU A 257 -13.39 -15.90 17.08
N LYS A 258 -14.06 -15.89 18.24
CA LYS A 258 -15.50 -15.63 18.29
C LYS A 258 -15.75 -14.13 18.23
N GLY A 259 -16.51 -13.70 17.22
CA GLY A 259 -16.99 -12.33 17.12
C GLY A 259 -18.11 -11.99 18.11
N VAL A 260 -18.37 -10.69 18.27
CA VAL A 260 -19.54 -10.17 18.98
C VAL A 260 -20.62 -9.73 18.01
N ASP A 261 -21.90 -9.82 18.40
CA ASP A 261 -22.97 -9.22 17.62
C ASP A 261 -22.92 -7.69 17.75
N ILE A 262 -22.95 -7.02 16.60
CA ILE A 262 -22.86 -5.57 16.46
C ILE A 262 -24.09 -4.98 15.78
N GLN A 263 -25.04 -5.82 15.32
CA GLN A 263 -26.17 -5.35 14.51
C GLN A 263 -26.99 -4.29 15.26
N ASP A 264 -27.25 -4.54 16.54
CA ASP A 264 -28.03 -3.65 17.42
C ASP A 264 -27.33 -2.31 17.69
N LYS A 265 -26.02 -2.21 17.43
CA LYS A 265 -25.25 -0.96 17.54
C LYS A 265 -25.42 -0.06 16.31
N PHE A 266 -26.02 -0.57 15.25
CA PHE A 266 -26.43 0.18 14.07
C PHE A 266 -27.95 0.24 13.98
N LEU A 267 -28.48 1.19 13.22
CA LEU A 267 -29.93 1.30 13.00
C LEU A 267 -30.46 -0.01 12.42
N TYR A 268 -31.44 -0.62 13.12
CA TYR A 268 -32.11 -1.85 12.71
C TYR A 268 -32.58 -1.78 11.25
N ASN A 269 -32.45 -2.90 10.52
CA ASN A 269 -32.81 -3.09 9.11
C ASN A 269 -31.90 -2.44 8.04
N THR A 270 -30.76 -1.85 8.42
CA THR A 270 -29.82 -1.29 7.42
C THR A 270 -28.97 -2.35 6.72
N PHE A 271 -28.72 -3.48 7.37
CA PHE A 271 -27.87 -4.59 6.88
C PHE A 271 -28.66 -5.85 6.50
N THR A 272 -29.80 -5.71 5.81
CA THR A 272 -30.79 -6.78 5.56
C THR A 272 -30.49 -7.75 4.42
N LYS A 273 -29.30 -7.70 3.81
CA LYS A 273 -28.94 -8.56 2.68
C LYS A 273 -28.11 -9.75 3.14
N GLU A 274 -28.35 -10.94 2.57
CA GLU A 274 -27.58 -12.16 2.85
C GLU A 274 -26.07 -11.93 2.74
N ASP A 275 -25.63 -11.19 1.73
CA ASP A 275 -24.21 -10.85 1.52
C ASP A 275 -23.58 -9.97 2.62
N PHE A 276 -24.35 -9.48 3.60
CA PHE A 276 -23.84 -8.71 4.74
C PHE A 276 -23.67 -9.54 6.00
N ALA A 277 -24.24 -10.74 6.09
CA ALA A 277 -24.06 -11.60 7.26
C ALA A 277 -22.57 -11.93 7.48
N LYS A 278 -21.88 -12.39 6.44
CA LYS A 278 -20.41 -12.64 6.47
C LYS A 278 -19.61 -11.37 6.83
N VAL A 279 -20.03 -10.23 6.29
CA VAL A 279 -19.36 -8.94 6.55
C VAL A 279 -19.51 -8.55 8.02
N LEU A 280 -20.70 -8.69 8.58
CA LEU A 280 -20.97 -8.35 9.98
C LEU A 280 -20.26 -9.28 10.95
N ASP A 281 -20.17 -10.57 10.62
CA ASP A 281 -19.39 -11.54 11.40
C ASP A 281 -17.91 -11.14 11.47
N ARG A 282 -17.30 -10.84 10.31
CA ARG A 282 -15.90 -10.34 10.25
C ARG A 282 -15.71 -9.05 11.05
N VAL A 283 -16.65 -8.12 10.98
CA VAL A 283 -16.59 -6.89 11.79
C VAL A 283 -16.76 -7.20 13.27
N GLY A 284 -17.63 -8.15 13.64
CA GLY A 284 -17.81 -8.61 15.01
C GLY A 284 -16.53 -9.16 15.63
N ILE A 285 -15.73 -9.90 14.85
CA ILE A 285 -14.40 -10.38 15.27
C ILE A 285 -13.45 -9.20 15.53
N ILE A 286 -13.39 -8.24 14.60
CA ILE A 286 -12.52 -7.05 14.75
C ILE A 286 -12.89 -6.24 15.99
N VAL A 287 -14.18 -6.12 16.29
CA VAL A 287 -14.65 -5.42 17.49
C VAL A 287 -14.27 -6.19 18.75
N ALA A 288 -14.45 -7.51 18.76
CA ALA A 288 -14.03 -8.35 19.89
C ALA A 288 -12.51 -8.25 20.14
N GLU A 289 -11.70 -8.26 19.08
CA GLU A 289 -10.25 -8.06 19.14
C GLU A 289 -9.92 -6.68 19.73
N ALA A 290 -10.56 -5.62 19.24
CA ALA A 290 -10.34 -4.26 19.71
C ALA A 290 -10.75 -4.06 21.19
N ASP A 291 -11.88 -4.62 21.59
CA ASP A 291 -12.39 -4.56 22.96
C ASP A 291 -11.46 -5.30 23.92
N LYS A 292 -10.98 -6.49 23.55
CA LYS A 292 -9.99 -7.27 24.32
C LYS A 292 -8.68 -6.51 24.48
N MET A 293 -8.17 -5.89 23.41
CA MET A 293 -6.95 -5.09 23.50
C MET A 293 -7.16 -3.85 24.39
N ALA A 294 -8.33 -3.23 24.36
CA ALA A 294 -8.67 -2.12 25.25
C ALA A 294 -8.78 -2.55 26.72
N GLU A 295 -9.28 -3.76 26.99
CA GLU A 295 -9.32 -4.35 28.34
C GLU A 295 -7.91 -4.61 28.87
N LEU A 296 -7.04 -5.25 28.09
CA LEU A 296 -5.63 -5.48 28.46
C LEU A 296 -4.90 -4.18 28.76
N ARG A 297 -5.11 -3.13 27.96
CA ARG A 297 -4.56 -1.79 28.23
C ARG A 297 -5.08 -1.22 29.55
N ARG A 298 -6.38 -1.36 29.83
CA ARG A 298 -6.98 -0.89 31.08
C ARG A 298 -6.43 -1.63 32.29
N GLU A 299 -6.27 -2.95 32.21
CA GLU A 299 -5.66 -3.76 33.26
C GLU A 299 -4.21 -3.33 33.52
N ASN A 300 -3.42 -3.08 32.48
CA ASN A 300 -2.05 -2.61 32.62
C ASN A 300 -1.99 -1.23 33.30
N LEU A 301 -2.85 -0.29 32.89
CA LEU A 301 -2.94 1.02 33.52
C LEU A 301 -3.36 0.90 35.00
N GLN A 302 -4.33 0.03 35.32
CA GLN A 302 -4.76 -0.20 36.69
C GLN A 302 -3.62 -0.78 37.54
N ARG A 303 -2.83 -1.71 37.00
CA ARG A 303 -1.66 -2.29 37.67
C ARG A 303 -0.64 -1.21 38.05
N ILE A 304 -0.32 -0.29 37.13
CA ILE A 304 0.60 0.82 37.39
C ILE A 304 0.03 1.74 38.48
N VAL A 305 -1.27 2.05 38.41
CA VAL A 305 -1.96 2.87 39.41
C VAL A 305 -1.97 2.19 40.78
N ASP A 306 -2.12 0.88 40.86
CA ASP A 306 -2.10 0.14 42.12
C ASP A 306 -0.71 0.18 42.77
N ILE A 307 0.37 0.03 41.98
CA ILE A 307 1.76 0.19 42.45
C ILE A 307 1.94 1.59 43.05
N ILE A 308 1.46 2.62 42.34
CA ILE A 308 1.50 4.02 42.79
C ILE A 308 0.73 4.22 44.10
N ASN A 309 -0.49 3.71 44.19
CA ASN A 309 -1.39 3.91 45.32
C ASN A 309 -0.93 3.16 46.59
N ARG A 310 -0.31 1.99 46.42
CA ARG A 310 0.26 1.22 47.53
C ARG A 310 1.50 1.88 48.13
N LYS A 311 1.99 2.98 47.55
CA LYS A 311 3.24 3.65 47.93
C LYS A 311 4.41 2.67 47.96
N GLU A 312 4.39 1.68 47.07
CA GLU A 312 5.53 0.80 46.86
C GLU A 312 6.74 1.65 46.46
N ASP A 313 7.96 1.20 46.79
CA ASP A 313 9.16 1.88 46.29
C ASP A 313 9.13 1.76 44.76
N LEU A 314 8.92 2.90 44.09
CA LEU A 314 8.93 2.99 42.64
C LEU A 314 10.31 2.62 42.09
N GLY A 315 11.37 2.71 42.90
CA GLY A 315 12.72 2.29 42.52
C GLY A 315 13.32 3.08 41.37
N ILE A 316 12.71 4.20 40.95
CA ILE A 316 13.18 5.01 39.82
C ILE A 316 14.36 5.88 40.26
N THR A 317 15.52 5.68 39.65
CA THR A 317 16.74 6.45 39.94
C THR A 317 17.49 6.76 38.65
N TYR A 318 17.84 8.03 38.42
CA TYR A 318 18.61 8.46 37.25
C TYR A 318 19.31 9.80 37.48
N ASP A 319 20.29 10.13 36.65
CA ASP A 319 20.97 11.44 36.69
C ASP A 319 20.22 12.48 35.84
N VAL A 320 20.12 13.72 36.33
CA VAL A 320 19.45 14.81 35.60
C VAL A 320 20.12 15.11 34.24
N ASN A 321 21.42 14.83 34.10
CA ASN A 321 22.21 15.06 32.88
C ASN A 321 22.42 13.77 32.06
N ASP A 322 21.71 12.69 32.36
CA ASP A 322 21.79 11.44 31.61
C ASP A 322 21.53 11.72 30.11
N PRO A 323 22.44 11.38 29.19
CA PRO A 323 22.29 11.65 27.77
C PRO A 323 21.08 10.93 27.15
N ASP A 324 20.67 9.78 27.72
CA ASP A 324 19.53 9.00 27.25
C ASP A 324 18.19 9.54 27.80
N HIS A 325 18.23 10.49 28.75
CA HIS A 325 17.03 11.15 29.23
C HIS A 325 16.42 11.99 28.09
N PRO A 326 15.15 11.80 27.68
CA PRO A 326 14.56 12.46 26.50
C PRO A 326 14.53 14.00 26.51
N ASN A 327 14.73 14.62 27.68
CA ASN A 327 14.91 16.07 27.80
C ASN A 327 16.32 16.58 27.49
N ASN A 328 17.33 15.71 27.51
CA ASN A 328 18.73 16.02 27.25
C ASN A 328 19.14 15.68 25.81
N GLU A 329 18.32 14.91 25.11
CA GLU A 329 18.48 14.65 23.68
C GLU A 329 18.26 15.91 22.82
N ASP A 330 18.80 15.88 21.60
CA ASP A 330 18.67 16.98 20.63
C ASP A 330 17.18 17.32 20.37
N PRO A 331 16.74 18.57 20.61
CA PRO A 331 15.38 19.01 20.31
C PRO A 331 14.93 18.74 18.87
N VAL A 332 15.88 18.71 17.91
CA VAL A 332 15.60 18.41 16.51
C VAL A 332 15.02 17.00 16.33
N LYS A 333 15.42 16.03 17.15
CA LYS A 333 14.91 14.65 17.13
C LYS A 333 13.39 14.58 17.33
N TYR A 334 12.83 15.55 18.06
CA TYR A 334 11.41 15.64 18.39
C TYR A 334 10.73 16.85 17.74
N SER A 335 11.28 17.40 16.65
CA SER A 335 10.73 18.59 15.97
C SER A 335 9.62 18.29 14.96
N GLY A 336 9.41 17.00 14.63
CA GLY A 336 8.38 16.58 13.67
C GLY A 336 6.95 16.69 14.20
N ALA A 337 5.95 16.49 13.32
CA ALA A 337 4.52 16.58 13.67
C ALA A 337 4.09 15.61 14.78
N MET A 338 4.80 14.49 14.96
CA MET A 338 4.59 13.51 16.05
C MET A 338 5.70 13.55 17.10
N GLY A 339 6.46 14.65 17.17
CA GLY A 339 7.64 14.78 18.01
C GLY A 339 7.33 14.74 19.51
N GLU A 340 6.27 15.42 19.95
CA GLU A 340 5.82 15.36 21.35
C GLU A 340 5.39 13.95 21.76
N TYR A 341 4.70 13.25 20.86
CA TYR A 341 4.30 11.86 21.04
C TYR A 341 5.53 10.96 21.18
N ALA A 342 6.48 11.06 20.24
CA ALA A 342 7.72 10.29 20.27
C ALA A 342 8.55 10.56 21.53
N LYS A 343 8.56 11.81 22.00
CA LYS A 343 9.22 12.20 23.26
C LYS A 343 8.53 11.60 24.49
N MET A 344 7.20 11.51 24.48
CA MET A 344 6.45 10.86 25.55
C MET A 344 6.74 9.35 25.61
N VAL A 345 6.71 8.65 24.48
CA VAL A 345 7.06 7.22 24.39
C VAL A 345 8.47 6.98 24.91
N ALA A 346 9.44 7.78 24.46
CA ALA A 346 10.82 7.70 24.94
C ALA A 346 10.91 7.93 26.46
N MET A 347 10.13 8.87 27.01
CA MET A 347 10.10 9.14 28.45
C MET A 347 9.51 7.97 29.24
N ILE A 348 8.46 7.32 28.73
CA ILE A 348 7.88 6.13 29.35
C ILE A 348 8.91 5.01 29.42
N SER A 349 9.59 4.73 28.30
CA SER A 349 10.66 3.72 28.24
C SER A 349 11.81 4.05 29.18
N PHE A 350 12.32 5.29 29.16
CA PHE A 350 13.40 5.72 30.04
C PHE A 350 13.06 5.50 31.53
N LEU A 351 11.85 5.82 31.96
CA LEU A 351 11.42 5.57 33.35
C LEU A 351 11.31 4.08 33.67
N GLY A 352 10.90 3.27 32.68
CA GLY A 352 10.84 1.80 32.77
C GLY A 352 12.21 1.16 32.90
N ASP A 353 13.21 1.68 32.18
CA ASP A 353 14.59 1.19 32.21
C ASP A 353 15.31 1.59 33.51
N ASN A 354 14.90 2.71 34.11
CA ASN A 354 15.51 3.26 35.31
C ASN A 354 14.79 2.90 36.62
N THR A 355 13.78 2.02 36.58
CA THR A 355 13.13 1.48 37.79
C THR A 355 13.69 0.12 38.19
N LYS A 356 13.82 -0.11 39.51
CA LYS A 356 14.10 -1.42 40.10
C LYS A 356 12.83 -2.24 40.42
N ASN A 357 11.65 -1.69 40.15
CA ASN A 357 10.37 -2.38 40.36
C ASN A 357 9.98 -3.08 39.06
N ASP A 358 10.13 -4.41 39.02
CA ASP A 358 9.85 -5.22 37.83
C ASP A 358 8.41 -5.07 37.34
N GLY A 359 7.45 -4.94 38.25
CA GLY A 359 6.04 -4.75 37.91
C GLY A 359 5.81 -3.41 37.20
N LEU A 360 6.47 -2.35 37.68
CA LEU A 360 6.43 -1.04 37.06
C LEU A 360 7.19 -1.02 35.74
N SER A 361 8.38 -1.63 35.66
CA SER A 361 9.19 -1.71 34.44
C SER A 361 8.40 -2.36 33.31
N ASN A 362 7.85 -3.56 33.57
CA ASN A 362 7.02 -4.28 32.61
C ASN A 362 5.75 -3.50 32.23
N GLY A 363 5.10 -2.86 33.21
CA GLY A 363 3.92 -2.05 32.96
C GLY A 363 4.21 -0.84 32.06
N LEU A 364 5.34 -0.15 32.30
CA LEU A 364 5.78 0.98 31.49
C LEU A 364 6.22 0.54 30.09
N ALA A 365 6.88 -0.60 29.95
CA ALA A 365 7.24 -1.15 28.63
C ALA A 365 5.99 -1.41 27.78
N GLN A 366 4.97 -2.06 28.35
CA GLN A 366 3.69 -2.29 27.68
C GLN A 366 2.98 -0.96 27.37
N MET A 367 2.95 -0.02 28.33
CA MET A 367 2.32 1.29 28.15
C MET A 367 3.01 2.12 27.05
N SER A 368 4.33 1.99 26.89
CA SER A 368 5.11 2.64 25.84
C SER A 368 4.72 2.12 24.45
N SER A 369 4.60 0.79 24.31
CA SER A 369 4.14 0.14 23.08
C SER A 369 2.73 0.57 22.71
N ASP A 370 1.82 0.63 23.69
CA ASP A 370 0.40 0.84 23.45
C ASP A 370 -0.01 2.32 23.31
N PHE A 371 0.87 3.27 23.67
CA PHE A 371 0.55 4.70 23.75
C PHE A 371 -0.03 5.27 22.44
N GLY A 372 0.32 4.69 21.31
CA GLY A 372 -0.08 5.13 19.96
C GLY A 372 -1.51 4.77 19.61
N ASP A 373 -1.97 3.65 20.17
CA ASP A 373 -3.30 3.11 19.95
C ASP A 373 -4.30 3.61 21.01
N MET A 374 -3.82 4.35 22.01
CA MET A 374 -4.65 4.95 23.05
C MET A 374 -5.47 6.13 22.53
N ASN A 375 -6.69 6.26 23.03
CA ASN A 375 -7.51 7.43 22.76
C ASN A 375 -6.97 8.68 23.50
N PRO A 376 -7.40 9.91 23.13
CA PRO A 376 -6.87 11.13 23.75
C PRO A 376 -7.08 11.24 25.27
N LYS A 377 -8.08 10.57 25.84
CA LYS A 377 -8.32 10.56 27.30
C LYS A 377 -7.31 9.65 28.00
N GLU A 378 -7.08 8.46 27.45
CA GLU A 378 -6.06 7.52 27.91
C GLU A 378 -4.66 8.14 27.82
N GLN A 379 -4.31 8.75 26.69
CA GLN A 379 -3.02 9.43 26.53
C GLN A 379 -2.82 10.54 27.58
N LYS A 380 -3.83 11.38 27.83
CA LYS A 380 -3.78 12.41 28.89
C LYS A 380 -3.59 11.80 30.28
N PHE A 381 -4.18 10.63 30.54
CA PHE A 381 -4.00 9.93 31.80
C PHE A 381 -2.57 9.39 31.95
N VAL A 382 -2.02 8.78 30.90
CA VAL A 382 -0.62 8.35 30.84
C VAL A 382 0.33 9.53 31.09
N VAL A 383 0.08 10.70 30.50
CA VAL A 383 0.89 11.90 30.79
C VAL A 383 0.88 12.27 32.27
N LYS A 384 -0.24 12.10 32.98
CA LYS A 384 -0.32 12.33 34.43
C LYS A 384 0.49 11.29 35.20
N ILE A 385 0.40 10.01 34.82
CA ILE A 385 1.21 8.93 35.41
C ILE A 385 2.70 9.25 35.25
N VAL A 386 3.17 9.53 34.04
CA VAL A 386 4.58 9.85 33.74
C VAL A 386 5.06 11.06 34.56
N LYS A 387 4.26 12.12 34.65
CA LYS A 387 4.57 13.29 35.49
C LYS A 387 4.73 12.91 36.96
N TYR A 388 3.81 12.08 37.49
CA TYR A 388 3.88 11.61 38.86
C TYR A 388 5.15 10.79 39.12
N LEU A 389 5.43 9.80 38.26
CA LEU A 389 6.62 8.94 38.37
C LEU A 389 7.90 9.77 38.36
N ARG A 390 8.02 10.72 37.44
CA ARG A 390 9.18 11.62 37.34
C ARG A 390 9.36 12.49 38.59
N ASN A 391 8.27 12.99 39.16
CA ASN A 391 8.33 13.83 40.36
C ASN A 391 8.71 13.02 41.62
N ASN A 392 8.44 11.72 41.62
CA ASN A 392 8.76 10.80 42.71
C ASN A 392 10.03 9.96 42.45
N SER A 393 10.79 10.29 41.40
CA SER A 393 12.06 9.63 41.10
C SER A 393 13.20 10.20 41.94
N LYS A 394 14.17 9.35 42.31
CA LYS A 394 15.42 9.79 42.96
C LYS A 394 16.37 10.32 41.89
N VAL A 395 16.34 11.64 41.67
CA VAL A 395 17.17 12.31 40.66
C VAL A 395 18.46 12.81 41.28
N THR A 396 19.61 12.34 40.80
CA THR A 396 20.93 12.86 41.18
C THR A 396 21.28 14.09 40.35
N GLY A 397 22.06 15.02 40.91
CA GLY A 397 22.57 16.21 40.18
C GLY A 397 21.67 17.47 40.19
N ARG A 398 20.50 17.48 40.84
CA ARG A 398 19.68 18.69 41.00
C ARG A 398 20.26 19.67 42.04
N LYS A 399 20.51 20.93 41.65
CA LYS A 399 20.56 22.05 42.63
C LYS A 399 19.14 22.27 43.18
N LYS A 400 18.99 22.30 44.51
CA LYS A 400 17.72 22.45 45.24
C LYS A 400 16.87 23.62 44.68
N GLN A 401 15.66 23.32 44.24
CA GLN A 401 14.53 24.26 44.27
C GLN A 401 13.28 23.49 44.68
N GLU A 402 12.56 24.06 45.66
CA GLU A 402 11.43 23.48 46.37
C GLU A 402 10.23 23.21 45.46
N SER A 403 9.62 22.03 45.61
CA SER A 403 8.41 21.63 44.90
C SER A 403 7.15 22.06 45.65
N ALA A 404 6.21 22.71 44.97
CA ALA A 404 4.82 22.75 45.39
C ALA A 404 4.15 21.41 45.06
N ILE A 405 3.61 20.75 46.08
CA ILE A 405 2.88 19.48 45.97
C ILE A 405 1.42 19.82 45.63
N GLU A 406 0.95 19.42 44.46
CA GLU A 406 -0.49 19.25 44.21
C GLU A 406 -0.83 17.76 44.33
N SER A 407 -1.66 17.44 45.32
CA SER A 407 -2.20 16.11 45.57
C SER A 407 -3.17 15.70 44.47
N ILE A 408 -2.96 14.54 43.85
CA ILE A 408 -4.03 13.88 43.08
C ILE A 408 -4.84 13.07 44.10
N VAL A 409 -5.88 13.70 44.67
CA VAL A 409 -7.00 12.98 45.27
C VAL A 409 -8.22 13.36 44.45
N GLU A 410 -8.75 12.34 43.75
CA GLU A 410 -10.07 12.20 43.11
C GLU A 410 -9.93 11.65 41.68
N ALA A 411 -9.75 10.33 41.60
CA ALA A 411 -10.01 9.56 40.40
C ALA A 411 -11.18 8.59 40.66
N ASN A 412 -12.40 9.14 40.77
CA ASN A 412 -13.63 8.36 40.63
C ASN A 412 -14.25 8.67 39.26
N ILE A 413 -13.74 8.02 38.21
CA ILE A 413 -14.34 8.08 36.86
C ILE A 413 -15.06 6.77 36.50
N TYR A 414 -14.86 5.69 37.25
CA TYR A 414 -15.49 4.39 36.94
C TYR A 414 -16.96 4.22 37.38
N LYS A 415 -17.72 5.32 37.54
CA LYS A 415 -19.17 5.26 37.81
C LYS A 415 -20.07 5.75 36.67
N LYS A 416 -19.53 6.03 35.48
CA LYS A 416 -20.32 6.41 34.29
C LYS A 416 -19.98 5.63 33.02
N ILE A 417 -19.61 4.37 33.19
CA ILE A 417 -19.66 3.37 32.11
C ILE A 417 -20.58 2.25 32.61
N ALA A 418 -21.87 2.56 32.61
CA ALA A 418 -22.99 1.63 32.66
C ALA A 418 -24.06 2.20 31.73
#